data_AF-A0A942MU13-F1
#
_entry.id   AF-A0A942MU13-F1
#
_cell.length_a   1.000
_cell.length_b   1.000
_cell.length_c   1.000
_cell.angle_alpha   90.00
_cell.angle_beta   90.00
_cell.angle_gamma   90.00
#
_symmetry.space_group_name_H-M   'P 1'
#
loop_
_entity.id
_entity.type
_entity.pdbx_description
1 polymer ?
#
loop_
_entity_poly.entity_id
_entity_poly.type
_entity_poly.pdbx_seq_one_letter_code
_entity_poly.pdbx_strand_id
1 'polypeptide(L)'
;MMNIRPSAAIRKNYNEISELCKRTGEPVYLTKNGSGDLVVMDIEAFTRRESMLKLKEKLMQSELDILKGRTYSVEETVSTMRKAVAEVSNGGKE
;
A
#
# COMPACT_ATOMS: atom_id res chain seq x y z
N MET A 1 -13.61 -16.13 -5.01
CA MET A 1 -13.26 -17.56 -4.76
C MET A 1 -11.77 -17.71 -5.06
N MET A 2 -10.98 -18.36 -4.21
CA MET A 2 -9.51 -18.38 -4.38
C MET A 2 -9.12 -19.13 -5.65
N ASN A 3 -8.49 -18.45 -6.60
CA ASN A 3 -8.09 -19.05 -7.88
C ASN A 3 -6.69 -19.65 -7.73
N ILE A 4 -6.60 -20.98 -7.66
CA ILE A 4 -5.35 -21.71 -7.44
C ILE A 4 -5.00 -22.50 -8.69
N ARG A 5 -3.80 -22.34 -9.22
CA ARG A 5 -3.30 -23.05 -10.42
C ARG A 5 -1.89 -23.60 -10.20
N PRO A 6 -1.50 -24.72 -10.81
CA PRO A 6 -0.11 -25.15 -10.83
C PRO A 6 0.77 -24.11 -11.56
N SER A 7 2.02 -23.93 -11.14
CA SER A 7 2.96 -22.98 -11.78
C SER A 7 3.17 -23.27 -13.27
N ALA A 8 3.09 -24.54 -13.68
CA ALA A 8 3.15 -24.95 -15.08
C ALA A 8 2.02 -24.38 -15.95
N ALA A 9 0.89 -23.95 -15.36
CA ALA A 9 -0.23 -23.35 -16.07
C ALA A 9 0.10 -21.97 -16.65
N ILE A 10 1.06 -21.23 -16.07
CA ILE A 10 1.50 -19.93 -16.62
C ILE A 10 1.96 -20.12 -18.06
N ARG A 11 2.84 -21.09 -18.30
CA ARG A 11 3.46 -21.27 -19.63
C ARG A 11 2.41 -21.56 -20.71
N LYS A 12 1.34 -22.27 -20.37
CA LYS A 12 0.29 -22.66 -21.31
C LYS A 12 -0.80 -21.60 -21.46
N ASN A 13 -1.17 -20.93 -20.37
CA ASN A 13 -2.37 -20.09 -20.29
C ASN A 13 -2.06 -18.66 -19.84
N TYR A 14 -0.86 -18.14 -20.15
CA TYR A 14 -0.41 -16.82 -19.69
C TYR A 14 -1.42 -15.71 -20.00
N ASN A 15 -1.89 -15.62 -21.25
CA ASN A 15 -2.80 -14.55 -21.68
C ASN A 15 -4.13 -14.60 -20.92
N GLU A 16 -4.73 -15.79 -20.77
CA GLU A 16 -5.97 -15.98 -20.01
C GLU A 16 -5.80 -15.57 -18.54
N ILE A 17 -4.67 -15.96 -17.92
CA ILE A 17 -4.35 -15.60 -16.53
C ILE A 17 -4.14 -14.08 -16.41
N SER A 18 -3.41 -13.47 -17.34
CA SER A 18 -3.17 -12.02 -17.36
C SER A 18 -4.46 -11.23 -17.52
N GLU A 19 -5.31 -11.62 -18.47
CA GLU A 19 -6.62 -11.00 -18.69
C GLU A 19 -7.55 -11.16 -17.50
N LEU A 20 -7.55 -12.33 -16.85
CA LEU A 20 -8.33 -12.56 -15.64
C LEU A 20 -7.89 -11.61 -14.52
N CYS A 21 -6.58 -11.53 -14.25
CA CYS A 21 -6.02 -10.65 -13.23
C CYS A 21 -6.36 -9.17 -13.53
N LYS A 22 -6.27 -8.74 -14.79
CA LYS A 22 -6.61 -7.37 -15.20
C LYS A 22 -8.10 -7.06 -15.05
N ARG A 23 -8.97 -7.96 -15.53
CA ARG A 23 -10.42 -7.74 -15.55
C ARG A 23 -11.03 -7.77 -14.16
N THR A 24 -10.54 -8.66 -13.29
CA THR A 24 -11.11 -8.86 -11.96
C THR A 24 -10.39 -8.06 -10.88
N GLY A 25 -9.11 -7.73 -11.09
CA GLY A 25 -8.24 -7.23 -10.03
C GLY A 25 -7.96 -8.27 -8.94
N GLU A 26 -8.38 -9.52 -9.11
CA GLU A 26 -8.16 -10.58 -8.13
C GLU A 26 -6.84 -11.32 -8.41
N PRO A 27 -6.14 -11.78 -7.36
CA PRO A 27 -4.92 -12.57 -7.52
C PRO A 27 -5.21 -14.02 -7.93
N VAL A 28 -4.28 -14.59 -8.69
CA VAL A 28 -4.16 -16.03 -8.96
C VAL A 28 -3.00 -16.59 -8.14
N TYR A 29 -3.27 -17.61 -7.34
CA TYR A 29 -2.30 -18.29 -6.49
C TYR A 29 -1.70 -19.47 -7.25
N LEU A 30 -0.38 -19.59 -7.18
CA LEU A 30 0.36 -20.62 -7.87
C LEU A 30 0.92 -21.65 -6.91
N THR A 31 0.78 -22.91 -7.28
CA THR A 31 1.38 -24.02 -6.53
C THR A 31 2.54 -24.65 -7.28
N LYS A 32 3.52 -25.12 -6.51
CA LYS A 32 4.62 -25.95 -6.97
C LYS A 32 4.61 -27.23 -6.13
N ASN A 33 4.45 -28.38 -6.77
CA ASN A 33 4.34 -29.68 -6.11
C ASN A 33 3.23 -29.74 -5.03
N GLY A 34 2.09 -29.09 -5.29
CA GLY A 34 0.95 -29.06 -4.36
C GLY A 34 1.03 -28.00 -3.26
N SER A 35 2.19 -27.36 -3.08
CA SER A 35 2.38 -26.29 -2.08
C SER A 35 2.28 -24.91 -2.71
N GLY A 36 1.71 -23.94 -1.99
CA GLY A 36 1.70 -22.54 -2.42
C GLY A 36 3.11 -21.99 -2.59
N ASP A 37 3.34 -21.24 -3.68
CA ASP A 37 4.67 -20.76 -4.09
C ASP A 37 4.63 -19.26 -4.43
N LEU A 38 3.74 -18.86 -5.35
CA LEU A 38 3.68 -17.48 -5.85
C LEU A 38 2.25 -16.96 -5.96
N VAL A 39 2.11 -15.64 -6.07
CA VAL A 39 0.84 -14.96 -6.39
C VAL A 39 1.07 -14.09 -7.62
N VAL A 40 0.17 -14.19 -8.58
CA VAL A 40 0.14 -13.35 -9.78
C VAL A 40 -1.06 -12.42 -9.71
N MET A 41 -0.85 -11.14 -9.95
CA MET A 41 -1.88 -10.11 -9.90
C MET A 41 -1.57 -9.05 -10.96
N ASP A 42 -2.59 -8.31 -11.38
CA ASP A 42 -2.37 -7.14 -12.23
C ASP A 42 -1.58 -6.06 -11.47
N ILE A 43 -0.74 -5.31 -12.21
CA ILE A 43 0.18 -4.31 -11.64
C ILE A 43 -0.59 -3.15 -11.02
N GLU A 44 -1.64 -2.65 -11.69
CA GLU A 44 -2.43 -1.52 -11.16
C GLU A 44 -3.21 -1.97 -9.93
N ALA A 45 -3.80 -3.16 -9.99
CA ALA A 45 -4.53 -3.74 -8.87
C ALA A 45 -3.61 -3.96 -7.64
N PHE A 46 -2.40 -4.47 -7.84
CA PHE A 46 -1.39 -4.59 -6.80
C PHE A 46 -0.98 -3.23 -6.22
N THR A 47 -0.66 -2.26 -7.08
CA THR A 47 -0.24 -0.91 -6.65
C THR A 47 -1.33 -0.21 -5.84
N ARG A 48 -2.59 -0.34 -6.28
CA ARG A 48 -3.76 0.19 -5.55
C ARG A 48 -3.91 -0.49 -4.19
N ARG A 49 -3.74 -1.80 -4.11
CA ARG A 49 -3.78 -2.54 -2.84
C ARG A 49 -2.71 -2.06 -1.86
N GLU A 50 -1.46 -1.92 -2.30
CA GLU A 50 -0.36 -1.42 -1.47
C GLU A 50 -0.63 0.00 -0.97
N SER A 51 -1.12 0.87 -1.85
CA SER A 51 -1.49 2.25 -1.50
C SER A 51 -2.60 2.30 -0.45
N MET A 52 -3.58 1.41 -0.56
CA MET A 52 -4.69 1.31 0.38
C MET A 52 -4.26 0.75 1.73
N LEU A 53 -3.32 -0.21 1.76
CA LEU A 53 -2.72 -0.72 2.99
C LEU A 53 -1.94 0.38 3.73
N LYS A 54 -1.11 1.14 3.00
CA LYS A 54 -0.37 2.28 3.56
C LYS A 54 -1.30 3.36 4.13
N LEU A 55 -2.42 3.63 3.45
CA LEU A 55 -3.43 4.56 3.96
C LEU A 55 -4.08 4.03 5.25
N LYS A 56 -4.45 2.75 5.28
CA LYS A 56 -5.04 2.11 6.47
C LYS A 56 -4.10 2.16 7.67
N GLU A 57 -2.81 1.92 7.46
CA GLU A 57 -1.79 2.03 8.50
C GLU A 57 -1.74 3.44 9.09
N LYS A 58 -1.70 4.47 8.23
CA LYS A 58 -1.71 5.87 8.68
C LYS A 58 -2.98 6.25 9.44
N LEU A 59 -4.14 5.81 8.96
CA LEU A 59 -5.41 6.06 9.65
C LEU A 59 -5.43 5.36 11.01
N MET A 60 -5.01 4.10 11.10
CA MET A 60 -4.91 3.38 12.36
C MET A 60 -3.97 4.08 13.35
N GLN A 61 -2.83 4.59 12.89
CA GLN A 61 -1.93 5.36 13.73
C GLN A 61 -2.58 6.66 14.22
N SER A 62 -3.32 7.36 13.35
CA SER A 62 -4.07 8.57 13.71
C SER A 62 -5.13 8.29 14.77
N GLU A 63 -5.87 7.18 14.66
CA GLU A 63 -6.86 6.77 15.68
C GLU A 63 -6.19 6.51 17.04
N LEU A 64 -5.03 5.84 17.03
CA LEU A 64 -4.25 5.63 18.26
C LEU A 64 -3.72 6.93 18.86
N ASP A 65 -3.38 7.91 18.03
CA ASP A 65 -2.92 9.23 18.48
C ASP A 65 -4.05 10.00 19.14
N ILE A 66 -5.25 9.98 18.56
CA ILE A 66 -6.46 10.57 19.16
C ILE A 66 -6.74 9.93 20.53
N LEU A 67 -6.74 8.61 20.61
CA LEU A 67 -7.00 7.89 21.88
C LEU A 67 -5.97 8.21 22.97
N LYS A 68 -4.72 8.50 22.59
CA LYS A 68 -3.63 8.87 23.52
C LYS A 68 -3.55 10.37 23.78
N GLY A 69 -4.44 11.18 23.21
CA GLY A 69 -4.39 12.65 23.31
C GLY A 69 -3.20 13.28 22.61
N ARG A 70 -2.55 12.58 21.66
CA ARG A 70 -1.42 13.09 20.86
C ARG A 70 -1.94 13.87 19.65
N THR A 71 -2.73 14.89 19.91
CA THR A 71 -3.36 15.74 18.88
C THR A 71 -2.92 17.18 19.04
N TYR A 72 -3.00 17.95 17.97
CA TYR A 72 -2.70 19.38 17.98
C TYR A 72 -3.91 20.17 17.48
N SER A 73 -4.14 21.34 18.06
CA SER A 73 -5.06 22.33 17.49
C SER A 73 -4.49 22.92 16.19
N VAL A 74 -5.37 23.58 15.43
CA VAL A 74 -4.97 24.26 14.19
C VAL A 74 -3.98 25.39 14.51
N GLU A 75 -4.23 26.15 15.58
CA GLU A 75 -3.40 27.27 16.02
C GLU A 75 -1.98 26.81 16.41
N GLU A 76 -1.88 25.73 17.20
CA GLU A 76 -0.59 25.14 17.60
C GLU A 76 0.19 24.64 16.38
N THR A 77 -0.50 23.98 15.45
CA THR A 77 0.11 23.45 14.23
C THR A 77 0.66 24.58 13.35
N VAL A 78 -0.12 25.63 13.09
CA VAL A 78 0.30 26.77 12.28
C VAL A 78 1.48 27.50 12.93
N SER A 79 1.43 27.73 14.25
CA SER A 79 2.52 28.36 14.99
C SER A 79 3.82 27.56 14.88
N THR A 80 3.74 26.24 15.05
CA THR A 80 4.90 25.34 15.00
C THR A 80 5.49 25.26 13.59
N MET A 81 4.66 25.15 12.55
CA MET A 81 5.10 25.13 11.16
C MET A 81 5.80 26.44 10.76
N ARG A 82 5.27 27.60 11.17
CA ARG A 82 5.89 28.90 10.88
C ARG A 82 7.27 29.02 11.52
N LYS A 83 7.43 28.54 12.77
CA LYS A 83 8.72 28.51 13.46
C LYS A 83 9.74 27.63 12.72
N ALA A 84 9.36 26.41 12.36
CA ALA A 84 10.23 25.49 11.64
C ALA A 84 10.73 26.07 10.30
N VAL A 85 9.86 26.74 9.53
CA VAL A 85 10.25 27.41 8.28
C VAL A 85 11.22 28.58 8.51
N ALA A 86 10.99 29.37 9.56
CA ALA A 86 11.87 30.48 9.91
C ALA A 86 13.27 30.00 10.35
N GLU A 87 13.34 28.90 11.11
CA GLU A 87 14.60 28.29 11.54
C GLU A 87 15.44 27.82 10.35
N VAL A 88 14.83 27.11 9.40
CA VAL A 88 15.52 26.64 8.18
C VAL A 88 16.00 27.82 7.31
N SER A 89 15.19 28.88 7.21
CA SER A 89 15.55 30.07 6.43
C SER A 89 16.70 30.87 7.06
N ASN A 90 16.83 30.85 8.39
CA ASN A 90 17.89 31.54 9.12
C ASN A 90 19.18 30.71 9.24
N GLY A 91 19.08 29.37 9.24
CA GLY A 91 20.24 28.45 9.30
C GLY A 91 21.06 28.33 8.01
N GLY A 92 20.61 28.93 6.90
CA GLY A 92 21.38 29.03 5.65
C GLY A 92 22.23 30.31 5.52
N LYS A 93 22.38 31.08 6.62
CA LYS A 93 23.16 32.33 6.67
C LYS A 93 24.49 32.22 7.42
N GLU A 94 24.96 31.01 7.73
CA GLU A 94 26.31 30.75 8.26
C GLU A 94 27.23 30.15 7.20
#